data_AF-A0A7S3MX06-F1
#
_entry.id   AF-A0A7S3MX06-F1
#
_cell.length_a   1.000
_cell.length_b   1.000
_cell.length_c   1.000
_cell.angle_alpha   90.00
_cell.angle_beta   90.00
_cell.angle_gamma   90.00
#
_symmetry.space_group_name_H-M   'P 1'
#
loop_
_entity.id
_entity.type
_entity.pdbx_description
1 polymer ?
#
loop_
_entity_poly.entity_id
_entity_poly.type
_entity_poly.pdbx_seq_one_letter_code
_entity_poly.pdbx_strand_id
1 'polypeptide(L)'
;MNLRVETCNRQFFRVSRFETLPVAMEVALTNVIQQELRVFKELEKLTYDLERRPDYSPLSVYRAVDRHNDGRMDKINLDVFFRNLNLFLSEREILALIRRIDTSADQ
;
A
#
# COMPACT_ATOMS: atom_id res chain seq x y z
N MET A 1 20.93 -6.17 12.73
CA MET A 1 20.79 -4.70 12.78
C MET A 1 19.34 -4.34 12.49
N ASN A 2 18.70 -3.57 13.37
CA ASN A 2 17.35 -3.07 13.13
C ASN A 2 17.46 -1.69 12.45
N LEU A 3 17.54 -1.70 11.11
CA LEU A 3 17.74 -0.52 10.27
C LEU A 3 16.77 0.62 10.58
N ARG A 4 15.56 0.30 11.05
CA ARG A 4 14.56 1.29 11.48
C ARG A 4 15.03 2.08 12.70
N VAL A 5 15.58 1.41 13.71
CA VAL A 5 16.09 2.07 14.91
C VAL A 5 17.29 2.95 14.58
N GLU A 6 18.19 2.46 13.73
CA GLU A 6 19.38 3.21 13.28
C GLU A 6 19.01 4.43 12.43
N THR A 7 18.02 4.32 11.54
CA THR A 7 17.54 5.47 10.75
C THR A 7 16.76 6.47 11.59
N CYS A 8 15.95 6.04 12.56
CA CYS A 8 15.25 6.93 13.49
C CYS A 8 16.22 7.71 14.40
N ASN A 9 17.35 7.11 14.76
CA ASN A 9 18.36 7.73 15.61
C ASN A 9 19.46 8.47 14.82
N ARG A 10 19.37 8.51 13.49
CA ARG A 10 20.33 9.22 12.65
C ARG A 10 20.24 10.72 12.92
N GLN A 11 21.37 11.36 13.19
CA GLN A 11 21.45 12.81 13.30
C GLN A 11 20.96 13.44 11.99
N PHE A 12 19.97 14.32 12.10
CA PHE A 12 19.48 15.06 10.93
C PHE A 12 20.59 15.98 10.43
N PHE A 13 20.73 16.07 9.11
CA PHE A 13 21.52 17.11 8.47
C PHE A 13 20.55 18.01 7.72
N ARG A 14 20.76 19.32 7.79
CA ARG A 14 19.96 20.27 7.00
C ARG A 14 20.59 20.37 5.62
N VAL A 15 19.74 20.35 4.61
CA VAL A 15 20.10 20.72 3.24
C VAL A 15 19.58 22.15 3.04
N SER A 16 20.49 23.10 2.82
CA SER A 16 20.11 24.49 2.53
C SER A 16 19.43 24.60 1.16
N ARG A 17 18.78 25.73 0.88
CA ARG A 17 17.98 25.96 -0.35
C ARG A 17 18.77 25.76 -1.66
N PHE A 18 20.09 25.92 -1.62
CA PHE A 18 20.99 25.80 -2.77
C PHE A 18 21.97 24.63 -2.65
N GLU A 19 21.73 23.72 -1.70
CA GLU A 19 22.52 22.51 -1.53
C GLU A 19 21.73 21.31 -2.06
N THR A 20 22.46 20.29 -2.51
CA THR A 20 21.89 19.03 -2.99
C THR A 20 22.14 17.93 -1.98
N LEU A 21 21.33 16.88 -2.04
CA LEU A 21 21.63 15.67 -1.29
C LEU A 21 22.84 14.98 -1.94
N PRO A 22 23.56 14.12 -1.22
CA PRO A 22 24.54 13.24 -1.84
C PRO A 22 23.90 12.48 -3.00
N VAL A 23 24.58 12.40 -4.14
CA VAL A 23 24.05 11.82 -5.40
C VAL A 23 23.40 10.46 -5.18
N ALA A 24 24.01 9.60 -4.36
CA ALA A 24 23.45 8.29 -4.04
C ALA A 24 22.06 8.36 -3.37
N MET A 25 21.83 9.35 -2.51
CA MET A 25 20.52 9.59 -1.87
C MET A 25 19.52 10.16 -2.87
N GLU A 26 19.93 11.08 -3.75
CA GLU A 26 19.05 11.64 -4.78
C GLU A 26 18.57 10.57 -5.75
N VAL A 27 19.48 9.70 -6.20
CA VAL A 27 19.14 8.56 -7.07
C VAL A 27 18.21 7.59 -6.35
N ALA A 28 18.48 7.27 -5.08
CA ALA A 28 17.62 6.39 -4.29
C ALA A 28 16.20 6.97 -4.12
N LEU A 29 16.08 8.25 -3.78
CA LEU A 29 14.80 8.94 -3.66
C LEU A 29 14.07 9.01 -5.01
N THR A 30 14.78 9.35 -6.08
CA THR A 30 14.23 9.40 -7.43
C THR A 30 13.66 8.03 -7.82
N ASN A 31 14.39 6.95 -7.55
CA ASN A 31 13.93 5.59 -7.84
C ASN A 31 12.66 5.23 -7.06
N VAL A 32 12.60 5.56 -5.77
CA VAL A 32 11.40 5.32 -4.95
C VAL A 32 10.22 6.12 -5.49
N ILE A 33 10.38 7.41 -5.76
CA ILE A 33 9.32 8.27 -6.31
C ILE A 33 8.85 7.75 -7.67
N GLN A 34 9.77 7.33 -8.55
CA GLN A 34 9.42 6.77 -9.85
C GLN A 34 8.65 5.46 -9.73
N GLN A 35 9.02 4.58 -8.79
CA GLN A 35 8.30 3.33 -8.53
C GLN A 35 6.89 3.61 -8.00
N GLU A 36 6.73 4.54 -7.05
CA GLU A 36 5.43 4.95 -6.54
C GLU A 36 4.54 5.53 -7.65
N LEU A 37 5.09 6.41 -8.49
CA LEU A 37 4.34 6.96 -9.63
C LEU A 37 3.88 5.90 -10.62
N ARG A 38 4.67 4.86 -10.87
CA ARG A 38 4.25 3.73 -11.72
C ARG A 38 3.08 2.99 -11.08
N VAL A 39 3.17 2.69 -9.79
CA VAL A 39 2.09 2.02 -9.06
C VAL A 39 0.81 2.87 -9.06
N PHE A 40 0.92 4.19 -8.84
CA PHE A 40 -0.25 5.09 -8.90
C PHE A 40 -0.91 5.13 -10.27
N LYS A 41 -0.13 5.17 -11.35
CA LYS A 41 -0.68 5.15 -12.72
C LYS A 41 -1.39 3.84 -13.04
N GLU A 42 -0.80 2.71 -12.66
CA GLU A 42 -1.46 1.41 -12.85
C GLU A 42 -2.72 1.29 -11.99
N LEU A 43 -2.70 1.79 -10.75
CA LEU A 43 -3.89 1.83 -9.89
C LEU A 43 -5.00 2.69 -10.50
N GLU A 44 -4.69 3.88 -11.00
CA GLU A 44 -5.67 4.77 -11.64
C GLU A 44 -6.29 4.09 -12.87
N LYS A 45 -5.47 3.46 -13.72
CA LYS A 45 -5.93 2.70 -14.87
C LYS A 45 -6.84 1.53 -14.47
N LEU A 46 -6.43 0.72 -13.49
CA LEU A 46 -7.23 -0.41 -13.00
C LEU A 46 -8.55 0.05 -12.38
N THR A 47 -8.54 1.18 -11.67
CA THR A 47 -9.75 1.78 -11.09
C THR A 47 -10.70 2.22 -12.21
N TYR A 48 -10.19 2.93 -13.21
CA TYR A 48 -10.96 3.34 -14.38
C TYR A 48 -11.57 2.15 -15.14
N ASP A 49 -10.80 1.08 -15.34
CA ASP A 49 -11.28 -0.13 -16.01
C ASP A 49 -12.33 -0.87 -15.17
N LEU A 50 -12.20 -0.87 -13.85
CA LEU A 50 -13.14 -1.49 -12.92
C LEU A 50 -14.48 -0.75 -12.89
N GLU A 51 -14.45 0.58 -12.81
CA GLU A 51 -15.65 1.44 -12.78
C GLU A 51 -16.53 1.30 -14.02
N ARG A 52 -15.94 0.94 -15.16
CA ARG A 52 -16.65 0.76 -16.43
C ARG A 52 -17.31 -0.61 -16.57
N ARG A 53 -17.07 -1.53 -15.63
CA ARG A 53 -17.72 -2.84 -15.68
C ARG A 53 -19.18 -2.71 -15.26
N PRO A 54 -20.13 -3.31 -16.00
CA PRO A 54 -21.56 -3.17 -15.71
C PRO A 54 -22.00 -3.82 -14.38
N ASP A 55 -21.22 -4.76 -13.85
CA ASP A 55 -21.44 -5.46 -12.58
C ASP A 55 -20.67 -4.84 -11.40
N TYR A 56 -19.95 -3.75 -11.64
CA TYR A 56 -19.23 -3.05 -10.60
C TYR A 56 -20.16 -2.21 -9.72
N SER A 57 -20.02 -2.39 -8.41
CA SER A 57 -20.50 -1.46 -7.40
C SER A 57 -19.55 -1.51 -6.21
N PRO A 58 -19.39 -0.42 -5.44
CA PRO A 58 -18.60 -0.45 -4.21
C PRO A 58 -19.05 -1.57 -3.25
N LEU A 59 -20.35 -1.84 -3.20
CA LEU A 59 -20.93 -2.89 -2.37
C LEU A 59 -20.56 -4.30 -2.86
N SER A 60 -20.51 -4.54 -4.18
CA SER A 60 -20.13 -5.85 -4.72
C SER A 60 -18.65 -6.15 -4.47
N VAL A 61 -17.78 -5.14 -4.51
CA VAL A 61 -16.36 -5.29 -4.12
C VAL A 61 -16.21 -5.57 -2.64
N TYR A 62 -16.90 -4.82 -1.78
CA TYR A 62 -16.87 -5.06 -0.34
C TYR A 62 -17.29 -6.49 0.00
N ARG A 63 -18.40 -6.97 -0.58
CA ARG A 63 -18.91 -8.33 -0.39
C ARG A 63 -18.01 -9.42 -1.00
N ALA A 64 -17.18 -9.09 -1.98
CA ALA A 64 -16.20 -10.03 -2.50
C ALA A 64 -15.13 -10.36 -1.44
N VAL A 65 -14.83 -9.42 -0.55
CA VAL A 65 -13.90 -9.58 0.58
C VAL A 65 -14.63 -10.08 1.83
N ASP A 66 -15.71 -9.42 2.25
CA ASP A 66 -16.56 -9.82 3.39
C ASP A 66 -17.58 -10.89 2.98
N ARG A 67 -17.07 -12.08 2.62
CA ARG A 67 -17.90 -13.18 2.11
C ARG A 67 -18.89 -13.74 3.14
N HIS A 68 -18.56 -13.61 4.43
CA HIS A 68 -19.38 -14.09 5.53
C HIS A 68 -20.40 -13.05 6.02
N ASN A 69 -20.36 -11.83 5.46
CA ASN A 69 -21.26 -10.73 5.81
C ASN A 69 -21.16 -10.37 7.31
N ASP A 70 -19.93 -10.36 7.82
CA ASP A 70 -19.60 -10.03 9.21
C ASP A 70 -19.49 -8.51 9.44
N GLY A 71 -19.60 -7.72 8.37
CA GLY A 71 -19.60 -6.26 8.41
C GLY A 71 -18.22 -5.65 8.66
N ARG A 72 -17.15 -6.42 8.45
CA ARG A 72 -15.75 -5.99 8.63
C ARG A 72 -14.86 -6.61 7.56
N MET A 73 -13.74 -5.94 7.29
CA MET A 73 -12.64 -6.48 6.49
C MET A 73 -11.41 -6.55 7.38
N ASP A 74 -11.17 -7.72 7.94
CA ASP A 74 -10.00 -7.99 8.77
C ASP A 74 -8.94 -8.84 8.02
N LYS A 75 -7.88 -9.18 8.74
CA LYS A 75 -6.79 -10.02 8.21
C LYS A 75 -7.31 -11.37 7.70
N ILE A 76 -8.32 -11.95 8.35
CA ILE A 76 -8.87 -13.26 7.99
C ILE A 76 -9.65 -13.15 6.68
N ASN A 77 -10.50 -12.13 6.55
CA ASN A 77 -11.24 -11.89 5.31
C ASN A 77 -10.28 -11.70 4.12
N LEU A 78 -9.23 -10.89 4.31
CA LEU A 78 -8.24 -10.62 3.27
C LEU A 78 -7.42 -11.87 2.91
N ASP A 79 -6.97 -12.66 3.89
CA ASP A 79 -6.21 -13.90 3.63
C ASP A 79 -7.04 -14.89 2.79
N VAL A 80 -8.32 -15.09 3.15
CA VAL A 80 -9.25 -15.95 2.39
C VAL A 80 -9.48 -15.40 0.98
N PHE A 81 -9.70 -14.10 0.85
CA PHE A 81 -9.92 -13.44 -0.44
C PHE A 81 -8.75 -13.65 -1.40
N PHE A 82 -7.52 -13.36 -0.95
CA PHE A 82 -6.33 -13.51 -1.79
C PHE A 82 -6.05 -14.97 -2.15
N ARG A 83 -6.25 -15.91 -1.21
CA ARG A 83 -6.13 -17.36 -1.50
C ARG A 83 -7.10 -17.81 -2.59
N ASN A 84 -8.34 -17.31 -2.59
CA ASN A 84 -9.31 -17.61 -3.65
C ASN A 84 -8.88 -17.10 -5.03
N LEU A 85 -7.99 -16.10 -5.08
CA LEU A 85 -7.37 -15.57 -6.29
C LEU A 85 -6.02 -16.22 -6.63
N ASN A 86 -5.63 -17.30 -5.93
CA ASN A 86 -4.31 -17.93 -6.00
C ASN A 86 -3.14 -16.98 -5.66
N LEU A 87 -3.39 -15.99 -4.80
CA LEU A 87 -2.38 -15.08 -4.27
C LEU A 87 -2.11 -15.43 -2.80
N PHE A 88 -0.85 -15.74 -2.49
CA PHE A 88 -0.43 -16.14 -1.15
C PHE A 88 0.42 -15.03 -0.54
N LEU A 89 -0.24 -14.11 0.15
CA LEU A 89 0.44 -13.00 0.82
C LEU A 89 0.98 -13.46 2.17
N SER A 90 2.14 -12.95 2.55
CA SER A 90 2.64 -13.04 3.91
C SER A 90 1.79 -12.20 4.85
N GLU A 91 1.80 -12.54 6.14
CA GLU A 91 1.14 -11.73 7.18
C GLU A 91 1.58 -10.26 7.16
N ARG A 92 2.87 -10.02 6.89
CA ARG A 92 3.42 -8.67 6.79
C ARG A 92 2.80 -7.87 5.63
N GLU A 93 2.54 -8.51 4.49
CA GLU A 93 1.92 -7.87 3.34
C GLU A 93 0.44 -7.57 3.59
N ILE A 94 -0.29 -8.50 4.21
CA ILE A 94 -1.69 -8.26 4.60
C ILE A 94 -1.78 -7.10 5.58
N LEU A 95 -0.93 -7.06 6.60
CA LEU A 95 -0.87 -5.95 7.55
C LEU A 95 -0.49 -4.62 6.88
N ALA A 96 0.39 -4.64 5.89
CA ALA A 96 0.74 -3.44 5.14
C ALA A 96 -0.44 -2.91 4.30
N LEU A 97 -1.24 -3.81 3.71
CA LEU A 97 -2.47 -3.45 2.99
C LEU A 97 -3.50 -2.85 3.94
N ILE A 98 -3.73 -3.48 5.09
CA ILE A 98 -4.63 -2.99 6.12
C ILE A 98 -4.26 -1.58 6.54
N ARG A 99 -2.99 -1.34 6.92
CA ARG A 99 -2.51 0.00 7.33
C ARG A 99 -2.59 1.05 6.23
N ARG A 100 -2.64 0.64 4.97
CA ARG A 100 -2.81 1.55 3.83
C ARG A 100 -4.28 1.95 3.65
N ILE A 101 -5.22 1.07 4.01
CA ILE A 101 -6.67 1.28 3.86
C ILE A 101 -7.24 1.94 5.11
N ASP A 102 -6.82 1.48 6.29
CA ASP A 102 -7.24 2.02 7.58
C ASP A 102 -6.59 3.38 7.83
N THR A 103 -7.39 4.42 7.65
CA THR A 103 -7.02 5.82 7.92
C THR A 103 -7.38 6.28 9.34
N SER A 104 -8.19 5.51 10.10
CA SER A 104 -8.62 5.86 11.46
C SER A 104 -7.73 5.26 12.55
N ALA A 105 -6.91 4.26 12.21
CA ALA A 105 -5.96 3.61 13.12
C ALA A 105 -6.62 3.03 14.38
N ASP A 106 -7.89 2.63 14.27
CA ASP A 106 -8.71 2.06 15.34
C ASP A 106 -8.72 0.52 15.36
N GLN A 107 -7.90 -0.11 14.51
CA GLN A 107 -7.67 -1.56 14.50
C GLN A 107 -6.62 -2.07 15.51
#